data_AF-A0AA46Q217-F1
#
_entry.id   AF-A0AA46Q217-F1
#
_cell.length_a   1.000
_cell.length_b   1.000
_cell.length_c   1.000
_cell.angle_alpha   90.00
_cell.angle_beta   90.00
_cell.angle_gamma   90.00
#
_symmetry.space_group_name_H-M   'P 1'
#
loop_
_entity.id
_entity.type
_entity.pdbx_description
1 polymer ?
#
loop_
_entity_poly.entity_id
_entity_poly.type
_entity_poly.pdbx_seq_one_letter_code
_entity_poly.pdbx_strand_id
1 'polypeptide(L)'
;MTQTTEINIYEYTQKKLKAHQQNNQEFNIDLATIYEFYKNRLLQYVQHDKVEKMENMLFAGIQSQIFNGYFMAMELMQNSESNFEDDWFKQAEGVIAQQIPDMLRVGSNNNLEEVITMDSLREMIKWMVIEYEGVYPTLMDISLNTACLGALWAFKDEANKRGIHFYKSQHKGIMASLDDITFINPQNYLSLTAVNSLSEVWEIINSDYRGLDKIGEVTVLAVDIGDSEKGLFLNISIKTSLTDLEQDNLLDQIVTRAVVMNTLDRDKLTVNLAQVDSFFQYN
;
A
#
# COMPACT_ATOMS: atom_id res chain seq x y z
N MET A 1 -40.79 19.78 0.47
CA MET A 1 -39.70 20.39 1.25
C MET A 1 -38.90 19.26 1.89
N THR A 2 -37.92 18.74 1.17
CA THR A 2 -36.99 17.71 1.65
C THR A 2 -35.83 18.46 2.29
N GLN A 3 -35.74 18.41 3.63
CA GLN A 3 -34.57 18.89 4.35
C GLN A 3 -33.44 17.89 4.13
N THR A 4 -32.61 18.12 3.12
CA THR A 4 -31.33 17.41 2.98
C THR A 4 -30.43 17.95 4.10
N THR A 5 -30.19 17.15 5.13
CA THR A 5 -29.18 17.47 6.12
C THR A 5 -27.84 17.34 5.40
N GLU A 6 -27.26 18.46 4.96
CA GLU A 6 -25.89 18.50 4.47
C GLU A 6 -25.00 17.93 5.58
N ILE A 7 -24.49 16.72 5.39
CA ILE A 7 -23.56 16.12 6.34
C ILE A 7 -22.30 16.97 6.23
N ASN A 8 -21.91 17.61 7.34
CA ASN A 8 -20.60 18.24 7.43
C ASN A 8 -19.54 17.13 7.33
N ILE A 9 -19.01 16.91 6.11
CA ILE A 9 -18.07 15.84 5.77
C ILE A 9 -16.82 15.91 6.66
N TYR A 10 -16.40 17.12 7.01
CA TYR A 10 -15.27 17.36 7.90
C TYR A 10 -15.52 16.80 9.30
N GLU A 11 -16.63 17.19 9.94
CA GLU A 11 -17.00 16.68 11.27
C GLU A 11 -17.26 15.17 11.26
N TYR A 12 -17.86 14.66 10.19
CA TYR A 12 -18.09 13.23 9.99
C TYR A 12 -16.76 12.47 9.96
N THR A 13 -15.81 12.94 9.15
CA THR A 13 -14.46 12.37 9.02
C THR A 13 -13.74 12.36 10.38
N GLN A 14 -13.76 13.48 11.11
CA GLN A 14 -13.15 13.56 12.44
C GLN A 14 -13.74 12.53 13.41
N LYS A 15 -15.07 12.39 13.44
CA LYS A 15 -15.74 11.41 14.31
C LYS A 15 -15.40 9.98 13.93
N LYS A 16 -15.39 9.65 12.63
CA LYS A 16 -15.10 8.30 12.14
C LYS A 16 -13.67 7.87 12.42
N LEU A 17 -12.69 8.69 12.08
CA LEU A 17 -11.28 8.37 12.35
C LEU A 17 -10.98 8.26 13.85
N LYS A 18 -11.58 9.12 14.68
CA LYS A 18 -11.48 8.99 16.14
C LYS A 18 -12.07 7.66 16.62
N ALA A 19 -13.23 7.25 16.08
CA ALA A 19 -13.85 5.98 16.42
C ALA A 19 -12.99 4.78 16.00
N HIS A 20 -12.36 4.83 14.82
CA HIS A 20 -11.42 3.81 14.36
C HIS A 20 -10.20 3.69 15.27
N GLN A 21 -9.54 4.82 15.59
CA GLN A 21 -8.38 4.82 16.49
C GLN A 21 -8.68 4.18 17.85
N GLN A 22 -9.89 4.41 18.37
CA GLN A 22 -10.29 3.91 19.68
C GLN A 22 -10.75 2.45 19.69
N ASN A 23 -11.42 1.99 18.62
CA ASN A 23 -12.19 0.74 18.65
C ASN A 23 -11.92 -0.22 17.48
N ASN A 24 -11.08 0.15 16.51
CA ASN A 24 -10.80 -0.65 15.32
C ASN A 24 -9.35 -1.14 15.31
N GLN A 25 -9.15 -2.41 15.66
CA GLN A 25 -7.83 -3.04 15.70
C GLN A 25 -7.17 -3.11 14.33
N GLU A 26 -7.95 -3.40 13.28
CA GLU A 26 -7.43 -3.50 11.90
C GLU A 26 -6.86 -2.16 11.43
N PHE A 27 -7.62 -1.07 11.63
CA PHE A 27 -7.14 0.29 11.35
C PHE A 27 -5.85 0.63 12.10
N ASN A 28 -5.76 0.24 13.37
CA ASN A 28 -4.58 0.51 14.19
C ASN A 28 -3.36 -0.30 13.74
N ILE A 29 -3.55 -1.52 13.22
CA ILE A 29 -2.49 -2.33 12.63
C ILE A 29 -2.00 -1.67 11.33
N ASP A 30 -2.91 -1.21 10.47
CA ASP A 30 -2.52 -0.52 9.23
C ASP A 30 -1.76 0.77 9.52
N LEU A 31 -2.25 1.56 10.50
CA LEU A 31 -1.60 2.79 10.96
C LEU A 31 -0.18 2.52 11.51
N ALA A 32 -0.03 1.49 12.33
CA ALA A 32 1.29 1.11 12.86
C ALA A 32 2.23 0.63 11.75
N THR A 33 1.71 -0.15 10.80
CA THR A 33 2.48 -0.69 9.67
C THR A 33 3.02 0.44 8.78
N ILE A 34 2.17 1.40 8.42
CA ILE A 34 2.60 2.54 7.58
C ILE A 34 3.58 3.46 8.32
N TYR A 35 3.37 3.67 9.63
CA TYR A 35 4.28 4.46 10.46
C TYR A 35 5.66 3.83 10.56
N GLU A 36 5.76 2.55 10.93
CA GLU A 36 7.05 1.87 11.09
C GLU A 36 7.79 1.74 9.76
N PHE A 37 7.07 1.48 8.67
CA PHE A 37 7.66 1.44 7.34
C PHE A 37 8.35 2.76 6.97
N TYR A 38 7.64 3.89 7.12
CA TYR A 38 8.21 5.19 6.76
C TYR A 38 9.20 5.73 7.78
N LYS A 39 9.05 5.40 9.05
CA LYS A 39 10.06 5.68 10.07
C LYS A 39 11.40 5.05 9.67
N ASN A 40 11.41 3.76 9.35
CA ASN A 40 12.62 3.07 8.93
C ASN A 40 13.24 3.67 7.65
N ARG A 41 12.41 4.06 6.68
CA ARG A 41 12.86 4.77 5.48
C ARG A 41 13.43 6.16 5.77
N LEU A 42 12.97 6.87 6.79
CA LEU A 42 13.48 8.21 7.11
C LEU A 42 14.71 8.18 8.01
N LEU A 43 14.87 7.14 8.85
CA LEU A 43 16.02 7.00 9.76
C LEU A 43 17.37 7.01 9.03
N GLN A 44 17.43 6.58 7.76
CA GLN A 44 18.66 6.62 6.97
C GLN A 44 19.16 8.05 6.67
N TYR A 45 18.27 9.05 6.71
CA TYR A 45 18.63 10.45 6.46
C TYR A 45 18.93 11.20 7.75
N VAL A 46 18.27 10.84 8.85
CA VAL A 46 18.15 11.68 10.05
C VAL A 46 19.30 11.44 11.01
N GLN A 47 19.89 12.53 11.49
CA GLN A 47 20.93 12.50 12.53
C GLN A 47 20.32 12.01 13.86
N HIS A 48 21.10 11.25 14.63
CA HIS A 48 20.62 10.59 15.85
C HIS A 48 19.96 11.55 16.87
N ASP A 49 20.47 12.77 17.01
CA ASP A 49 19.92 13.81 17.90
C ASP A 49 18.58 14.41 17.43
N LYS A 50 18.18 14.16 16.18
CA LYS A 50 16.94 14.64 15.57
C LYS A 50 15.89 13.54 15.34
N VAL A 51 16.17 12.30 15.74
CA VAL A 51 15.27 11.15 15.53
C VAL A 51 13.92 11.34 16.22
N GLU A 52 13.89 11.74 17.49
CA GLU A 52 12.65 11.96 18.24
C GLU A 52 11.78 13.06 17.58
N LYS A 53 12.41 14.12 17.08
CA LYS A 53 11.71 15.17 16.33
C LYS A 53 11.09 14.60 15.05
N MET A 54 11.84 13.80 14.28
CA MET A 54 11.32 13.14 13.08
C MET A 54 10.14 12.23 13.41
N GLU A 55 10.24 11.38 14.43
CA GLU A 55 9.20 10.44 14.82
C GLU A 55 7.89 11.16 15.18
N ASN A 56 7.98 12.23 15.98
CA ASN A 56 6.82 13.05 16.36
C ASN A 56 6.17 13.73 15.15
N MET A 57 6.97 14.32 14.28
CA MET A 57 6.47 14.99 13.07
C MET A 57 5.89 13.99 12.06
N LEU A 58 6.50 12.81 11.92
CA LEU A 58 6.00 11.73 11.07
C LEU A 58 4.64 11.25 11.57
N PHE A 59 4.50 10.97 12.85
CA PHE A 59 3.23 10.49 13.40
C PHE A 59 2.09 11.50 13.18
N ALA A 60 2.34 12.77 13.49
CA ALA A 60 1.37 13.86 13.24
C ALA A 60 1.07 14.03 11.73
N GLY A 61 2.09 13.95 10.89
CA GLY A 61 1.96 14.00 9.43
C GLY A 61 1.08 12.88 8.89
N ILE A 62 1.33 11.63 9.30
CA ILE A 62 0.52 10.46 8.91
C ILE A 62 -0.93 10.62 9.34
N GLN A 63 -1.19 11.00 10.61
CA GLN A 63 -2.55 11.20 11.08
C GLN A 63 -3.30 12.27 10.29
N SER A 64 -2.63 13.39 10.01
CA SER A 64 -3.19 14.48 9.21
C SER A 64 -3.49 14.03 7.78
N GLN A 65 -2.68 13.16 7.20
CA GLN A 65 -2.89 12.68 5.84
C GLN A 65 -3.96 11.61 5.70
N ILE A 66 -4.05 10.70 6.68
CA ILE A 66 -5.17 9.77 6.76
C ILE A 66 -6.49 10.54 6.85
N PHE A 67 -6.51 11.63 7.62
CA PHE A 67 -7.66 12.53 7.62
C PHE A 67 -7.96 13.08 6.23
N ASN A 68 -6.96 13.63 5.55
CA ASN A 68 -7.14 14.24 4.24
C ASN A 68 -7.65 13.24 3.20
N GLY A 69 -7.01 12.08 3.10
CA GLY A 69 -7.43 11.04 2.16
C GLY A 69 -8.84 10.50 2.43
N TYR A 70 -9.20 10.31 3.71
CA TYR A 70 -10.57 9.95 4.08
C TYR A 70 -11.56 11.02 3.65
N PHE A 71 -11.27 12.28 3.96
CA PHE A 71 -12.11 13.43 3.61
C PHE A 71 -12.32 13.52 2.09
N MET A 72 -11.24 13.46 1.31
CA MET A 72 -11.28 13.48 -0.15
C MET A 72 -12.12 12.34 -0.72
N ALA A 73 -11.96 11.11 -0.21
CA ALA A 73 -12.76 9.98 -0.65
C ALA A 73 -14.26 10.16 -0.34
N MET A 74 -14.60 10.74 0.81
CA MET A 74 -16.00 11.09 1.13
C MET A 74 -16.56 12.17 0.20
N GLU A 75 -15.78 13.20 -0.13
CA GLU A 75 -16.18 14.22 -1.10
C GLU A 75 -16.41 13.60 -2.49
N LEU A 76 -15.49 12.74 -2.93
CA LEU A 76 -15.63 11.99 -4.18
C LEU A 76 -16.92 11.17 -4.19
N MET A 77 -17.20 10.38 -3.14
CA MET A 77 -18.40 9.56 -3.09
C MET A 77 -19.72 10.35 -2.99
N GLN A 78 -19.67 11.61 -2.54
CA GLN A 78 -20.86 12.47 -2.43
C GLN A 78 -21.06 13.37 -3.65
N ASN A 79 -20.04 13.52 -4.50
CA ASN A 79 -20.18 14.28 -5.73
C ASN A 79 -21.17 13.59 -6.68
N SER A 80 -22.18 14.31 -7.14
CA SER A 80 -23.27 13.80 -7.99
C SER A 80 -22.82 13.20 -9.31
N GLU A 81 -21.60 13.53 -9.77
CA GLU A 81 -21.00 12.94 -10.98
C GLU A 81 -20.27 11.61 -10.72
N SER A 82 -20.00 11.29 -9.45
CA SER A 82 -19.21 10.13 -9.03
C SER A 82 -20.14 8.97 -8.63
N ASN A 83 -20.64 8.23 -9.61
CA ASN A 83 -21.47 7.05 -9.34
C ASN A 83 -20.60 5.84 -8.96
N PHE A 84 -20.27 5.72 -7.67
CA PHE A 84 -19.75 4.47 -7.10
C PHE A 84 -20.91 3.48 -6.91
N GLU A 85 -21.15 2.68 -7.95
CA GLU A 85 -22.12 1.59 -7.91
C GLU A 85 -21.71 0.51 -6.90
N ASP A 86 -22.69 -0.23 -6.39
CA ASP A 86 -22.46 -1.30 -5.40
C ASP A 86 -21.48 -2.37 -5.92
N ASP A 87 -21.47 -2.61 -7.23
CA ASP A 87 -20.54 -3.55 -7.86
C ASP A 87 -19.08 -3.11 -7.76
N TRP A 88 -18.80 -1.81 -7.70
CA TRP A 88 -17.45 -1.30 -7.45
C TRP A 88 -16.95 -1.73 -6.05
N PHE A 89 -17.83 -1.70 -5.04
CA PHE A 89 -17.52 -2.15 -3.68
C PHE A 89 -17.50 -3.68 -3.52
N LYS A 90 -17.93 -4.45 -4.52
CA LYS A 90 -17.80 -5.91 -4.53
C LYS A 90 -16.44 -6.37 -5.03
N GLN A 91 -15.53 -5.47 -5.40
CA GLN A 91 -14.16 -5.83 -5.73
C GLN A 91 -13.41 -6.30 -4.47
N ALA A 92 -12.26 -6.93 -4.69
CA ALA A 92 -11.36 -7.30 -3.62
C ALA A 92 -10.68 -6.04 -3.02
N GLU A 93 -10.33 -6.09 -1.74
CA GLU A 93 -9.76 -4.92 -1.04
C GLU A 93 -8.47 -4.42 -1.68
N GLY A 94 -7.58 -5.34 -2.10
CA GLY A 94 -6.33 -5.00 -2.75
C GLY A 94 -6.54 -4.31 -4.10
N VAL A 95 -7.53 -4.76 -4.87
CA VAL A 95 -7.92 -4.13 -6.15
C VAL A 95 -8.42 -2.70 -5.93
N ILE A 96 -9.27 -2.48 -4.91
CA ILE A 96 -9.72 -1.14 -4.53
C ILE A 96 -8.52 -0.28 -4.14
N ALA A 97 -7.66 -0.77 -3.24
CA ALA A 97 -6.49 -0.05 -2.77
C ALA A 97 -5.53 0.36 -3.93
N GLN A 98 -5.40 -0.49 -4.95
CA GLN A 98 -4.59 -0.23 -6.14
C GLN A 98 -5.20 0.86 -7.06
N GLN A 99 -6.53 1.05 -7.06
CA GLN A 99 -7.22 2.07 -7.84
C GLN A 99 -7.24 3.45 -7.16
N ILE A 100 -7.16 3.50 -5.82
CA ILE A 100 -7.28 4.72 -5.02
C ILE A 100 -6.34 5.86 -5.46
N PRO A 101 -5.04 5.64 -5.72
CA PRO A 101 -4.13 6.73 -6.10
C PRO A 101 -4.65 7.52 -7.31
N ASP A 102 -5.08 6.84 -8.37
CA ASP A 102 -5.60 7.48 -9.57
C ASP A 102 -6.96 8.14 -9.33
N MET A 103 -7.80 7.56 -8.46
CA MET A 103 -9.07 8.18 -8.07
C MET A 103 -8.86 9.49 -7.32
N LEU A 104 -7.90 9.54 -6.39
CA LEU A 104 -7.56 10.77 -5.69
C LEU A 104 -6.96 11.81 -6.66
N ARG A 105 -6.13 11.39 -7.63
CA ARG A 105 -5.61 12.29 -8.69
C ARG A 105 -6.75 12.90 -9.51
N VAL A 106 -7.70 12.09 -9.96
CA VAL A 106 -8.88 12.58 -10.70
C VAL A 106 -9.72 13.53 -9.84
N GLY A 107 -9.96 13.16 -8.58
CA GLY A 107 -10.73 13.98 -7.63
C GLY A 107 -10.09 15.33 -7.28
N SER A 108 -8.78 15.44 -7.45
CA SER A 108 -8.00 16.66 -7.21
C SER A 108 -7.68 17.44 -8.49
N ASN A 109 -8.35 17.14 -9.62
CA ASN A 109 -8.08 17.73 -10.94
C ASN A 109 -6.61 17.56 -11.38
N ASN A 110 -6.02 16.39 -11.12
CA ASN A 110 -4.62 16.05 -11.37
C ASN A 110 -3.62 16.95 -10.65
N ASN A 111 -4.01 17.54 -9.52
CA ASN A 111 -3.15 18.39 -8.69
C ASN A 111 -3.00 17.81 -7.28
N LEU A 112 -2.78 16.50 -7.22
CA LEU A 112 -2.84 15.75 -6.00
C LEU A 112 -1.76 16.18 -5.00
N GLU A 113 -0.58 16.52 -5.50
CA GLU A 113 0.59 16.91 -4.72
C GLU A 113 0.36 18.23 -3.95
N GLU A 114 -0.38 19.18 -4.55
CA GLU A 114 -0.73 20.45 -3.89
C GLU A 114 -1.89 20.30 -2.89
N VAL A 115 -2.80 19.35 -3.15
CA VAL A 115 -4.02 19.13 -2.34
C VAL A 115 -3.77 18.19 -1.16
N ILE A 116 -2.87 17.20 -1.31
CA ILE A 116 -2.63 16.22 -0.25
C ILE A 116 -1.88 16.85 0.93
N THR A 117 -0.98 17.82 0.76
CA THR A 117 -0.13 18.27 1.89
C THR A 117 -0.82 19.20 2.90
N MET A 118 -1.49 18.62 3.90
CA MET A 118 -1.98 19.33 5.09
C MET A 118 -0.85 19.86 5.99
N ASP A 119 -1.19 20.82 6.86
CA ASP A 119 -0.25 21.66 7.60
C ASP A 119 0.84 20.87 8.37
N SER A 120 0.48 19.78 9.07
CA SER A 120 1.45 18.99 9.84
C SER A 120 2.49 18.28 8.96
N LEU A 121 2.07 17.65 7.85
CA LEU A 121 3.03 17.03 6.92
C LEU A 121 3.84 18.12 6.19
N ARG A 122 3.22 19.25 5.86
CA ARG A 122 3.89 20.38 5.22
C ARG A 122 5.01 20.96 6.09
N GLU A 123 4.81 21.04 7.40
CA GLU A 123 5.86 21.42 8.36
C GLU A 123 7.01 20.42 8.37
N MET A 124 6.71 19.13 8.36
CA MET A 124 7.73 18.07 8.26
C MET A 124 8.52 18.18 6.96
N ILE A 125 7.84 18.34 5.83
CA ILE A 125 8.47 18.48 4.51
C ILE A 125 9.43 19.67 4.52
N LYS A 126 8.97 20.84 4.97
CA LYS A 126 9.80 22.05 5.03
C LYS A 126 11.07 21.82 5.86
N TRP A 127 10.92 21.23 7.04
CA TRP A 127 12.06 20.95 7.90
C TRP A 127 13.03 19.96 7.27
N MET A 128 12.54 18.83 6.78
CA MET A 128 13.40 17.76 6.27
C MET A 128 14.09 18.13 4.95
N VAL A 129 13.42 18.83 4.04
CA VAL A 129 14.01 19.25 2.75
C VAL A 129 15.12 20.28 2.94
N ILE A 130 15.03 21.15 3.97
CA ILE A 130 16.10 22.11 4.29
C ILE A 130 17.34 21.39 4.85
N GLU A 131 17.13 20.34 5.64
CA GLU A 131 18.19 19.69 6.41
C GLU A 131 18.84 18.50 5.69
N TYR A 132 18.10 17.81 4.82
CA TYR A 132 18.49 16.53 4.23
C TYR A 132 18.29 16.51 2.72
N GLU A 133 19.36 16.25 1.99
CA GLU A 133 19.33 16.11 0.53
C GLU A 133 18.64 14.81 0.11
N GLY A 134 17.87 14.86 -1.00
CA GLY A 134 17.25 13.66 -1.58
C GLY A 134 16.09 13.05 -0.80
N VAL A 135 15.65 13.66 0.32
CA VAL A 135 14.55 13.13 1.14
C VAL A 135 13.16 13.40 0.56
N TYR A 136 13.03 14.38 -0.34
CA TYR A 136 11.75 14.84 -0.89
C TYR A 136 10.89 13.74 -1.53
N PRO A 137 11.42 12.84 -2.40
CA PRO A 137 10.64 11.73 -2.95
C PRO A 137 9.98 10.86 -1.87
N THR A 138 10.74 10.49 -0.82
CA THR A 138 10.20 9.68 0.29
C THR A 138 9.08 10.42 1.02
N LEU A 139 9.18 11.74 1.17
CA LEU A 139 8.12 12.55 1.79
C LEU A 139 6.85 12.64 0.93
N MET A 140 6.99 12.65 -0.40
CA MET A 140 5.85 12.61 -1.31
C MET A 140 5.17 11.24 -1.29
N ASP A 141 5.94 10.16 -1.18
CA ASP A 141 5.38 8.83 -1.00
C ASP A 141 4.63 8.68 0.33
N ILE A 142 5.17 9.25 1.42
CA ILE A 142 4.46 9.35 2.71
C ILE A 142 3.13 10.03 2.48
N SER A 143 3.14 11.19 1.81
CA SER A 143 1.94 11.96 1.49
C SER A 143 0.90 11.11 0.76
N LEU A 144 1.26 10.49 -0.36
CA LEU A 144 0.35 9.72 -1.19
C LEU A 144 -0.20 8.49 -0.45
N ASN A 145 0.68 7.62 0.06
CA ASN A 145 0.24 6.31 0.56
C ASN A 145 -0.53 6.42 1.88
N THR A 146 -0.27 7.44 2.69
CA THR A 146 -1.05 7.70 3.92
C THR A 146 -2.43 8.28 3.61
N ALA A 147 -2.55 9.13 2.59
CA ALA A 147 -3.84 9.56 2.07
C ALA A 147 -4.61 8.38 1.44
N CYS A 148 -3.93 7.51 0.69
CA CYS A 148 -4.57 6.31 0.11
C CYS A 148 -5.13 5.38 1.21
N LEU A 149 -4.40 5.19 2.31
CA LEU A 149 -4.90 4.46 3.47
C LEU A 149 -6.16 5.12 4.06
N GLY A 150 -6.16 6.44 4.24
CA GLY A 150 -7.35 7.17 4.69
C GLY A 150 -8.55 6.99 3.77
N ALA A 151 -8.34 7.09 2.46
CA ALA A 151 -9.36 6.87 1.45
C ALA A 151 -9.92 5.45 1.48
N LEU A 152 -9.05 4.43 1.63
CA LEU A 152 -9.47 3.02 1.72
C LEU A 152 -10.43 2.81 2.88
N TRP A 153 -10.11 3.38 4.04
CA TRP A 153 -10.98 3.32 5.22
C TRP A 153 -12.32 4.02 5.00
N ALA A 154 -12.35 5.13 4.26
CA ALA A 154 -13.61 5.79 3.88
C ALA A 154 -14.47 4.89 3.00
N PHE A 155 -13.87 4.20 2.01
CA PHE A 155 -14.59 3.25 1.15
C PHE A 155 -15.10 2.04 1.94
N LYS A 156 -14.30 1.50 2.88
CA LYS A 156 -14.74 0.43 3.79
C LYS A 156 -15.94 0.86 4.63
N ASP A 157 -15.92 2.08 5.15
CA ASP A 157 -17.01 2.63 5.96
C ASP A 157 -18.29 2.86 5.16
N GLU A 158 -18.17 3.35 3.91
CA GLU A 158 -19.31 3.52 3.02
C GLU A 158 -19.89 2.16 2.60
N ALA A 159 -19.06 1.18 2.27
CA ALA A 159 -19.52 -0.18 1.96
C ALA A 159 -20.26 -0.81 3.14
N ASN A 160 -19.70 -0.72 4.35
CA ASN A 160 -20.33 -1.19 5.58
C ASN A 160 -21.67 -0.50 5.84
N LYS A 161 -21.76 0.82 5.61
CA LYS A 161 -23.01 1.59 5.71
C LYS A 161 -24.07 1.13 4.71
N ARG A 162 -23.65 0.71 3.51
CA ARG A 162 -24.53 0.13 2.47
C ARG A 162 -24.84 -1.36 2.70
N GLY A 163 -24.19 -2.01 3.67
CA GLY A 163 -24.31 -3.45 3.91
C GLY A 163 -23.63 -4.31 2.84
N ILE A 164 -22.64 -3.75 2.15
CA ILE A 164 -21.84 -4.43 1.13
C ILE A 164 -20.55 -4.90 1.78
N HIS A 165 -20.19 -6.16 1.51
CA HIS A 165 -18.91 -6.71 1.91
C HIS A 165 -18.01 -6.81 0.68
N PHE A 166 -16.75 -6.42 0.85
CA PHE A 166 -15.72 -6.60 -0.18
C PHE A 166 -15.58 -8.07 -0.52
N TYR A 167 -15.20 -8.35 -1.77
CA TYR A 167 -14.94 -9.72 -2.18
C TYR A 167 -13.81 -10.31 -1.33
N LYS A 168 -14.07 -11.49 -0.77
CA LYS A 168 -13.06 -12.30 -0.11
C LYS A 168 -12.49 -13.25 -1.13
N SER A 169 -11.18 -13.17 -1.35
CA SER A 169 -10.45 -14.10 -2.21
C SER A 169 -10.85 -15.55 -1.94
N GLN A 170 -11.12 -16.27 -3.02
CA GLN A 170 -11.50 -17.68 -2.99
C GLN A 170 -10.39 -18.60 -3.50
N HIS A 171 -9.45 -18.05 -4.29
CA HIS A 171 -8.40 -18.80 -4.94
C HIS A 171 -7.06 -18.55 -4.27
N LYS A 172 -6.61 -19.50 -3.47
CA LYS A 172 -5.30 -19.43 -2.80
C LYS A 172 -4.18 -19.87 -3.75
N GLY A 173 -3.15 -19.04 -3.90
CA GLY A 173 -1.89 -19.39 -4.54
C GLY A 173 -0.79 -19.76 -3.54
N ILE A 174 0.41 -19.98 -4.06
CA ILE A 174 1.64 -20.29 -3.33
C ILE A 174 2.12 -19.04 -2.60
N MET A 175 2.15 -17.88 -3.27
CA MET A 175 2.62 -16.62 -2.68
C MET A 175 1.50 -15.79 -2.04
N ALA A 176 0.35 -15.77 -2.70
CA ALA A 176 -0.72 -14.83 -2.44
C ALA A 176 -2.04 -15.36 -3.03
N SER A 177 -3.13 -14.66 -2.75
CA SER A 177 -4.42 -14.90 -3.38
C SER A 177 -4.35 -14.62 -4.89
N LEU A 178 -4.81 -15.57 -5.71
CA LEU A 178 -4.74 -15.50 -7.19
C LEU A 178 -5.73 -14.50 -7.79
N ASP A 179 -6.76 -14.15 -7.04
CA ASP A 179 -7.90 -13.32 -7.44
C ASP A 179 -7.96 -12.00 -6.64
N ASP A 180 -6.82 -11.55 -6.11
CA ASP A 180 -6.66 -10.25 -5.44
C ASP A 180 -5.24 -9.68 -5.66
N ILE A 181 -5.08 -8.38 -5.42
CA ILE A 181 -3.79 -7.72 -5.30
C ILE A 181 -3.32 -7.85 -3.85
N THR A 182 -2.08 -8.31 -3.65
CA THR A 182 -1.54 -8.52 -2.30
C THR A 182 -0.43 -7.53 -2.01
N PHE A 183 -0.70 -6.59 -1.10
CA PHE A 183 0.32 -5.66 -0.63
C PHE A 183 1.37 -6.39 0.22
N ILE A 184 2.64 -6.17 -0.14
CA ILE A 184 3.81 -6.66 0.59
C ILE A 184 4.15 -5.66 1.70
N ASN A 185 4.09 -4.37 1.36
CA ASN A 185 4.27 -3.24 2.25
C ASN A 185 3.44 -2.05 1.70
N PRO A 186 3.42 -0.87 2.36
CA PRO A 186 2.60 0.26 1.93
C PRO A 186 2.86 0.79 0.50
N GLN A 187 4.00 0.46 -0.11
CA GLN A 187 4.39 0.92 -1.45
C GLN A 187 4.40 -0.20 -2.49
N ASN A 188 4.59 -1.46 -2.08
CA ASN A 188 4.83 -2.58 -2.99
C ASN A 188 3.74 -3.62 -2.88
N TYR A 189 3.25 -4.10 -4.02
CA TYR A 189 2.26 -5.17 -4.08
C TYR A 189 2.59 -6.20 -5.16
N LEU A 190 2.05 -7.40 -4.96
CA LEU A 190 2.09 -8.51 -5.90
C LEU A 190 0.83 -8.50 -6.76
N SER A 191 1.03 -8.63 -8.07
CA SER A 191 -0.03 -8.83 -9.06
C SER A 191 0.23 -10.12 -9.83
N LEU A 192 -0.77 -11.00 -9.93
CA LEU A 192 -0.61 -12.27 -10.65
C LEU A 192 -0.61 -12.03 -12.16
N THR A 193 0.39 -12.55 -12.85
CA THR A 193 0.50 -12.45 -14.32
C THR A 193 0.22 -13.77 -15.01
N ALA A 194 0.72 -14.87 -14.45
CA ALA A 194 0.51 -16.20 -15.00
C ALA A 194 0.47 -17.25 -13.89
N VAL A 195 -0.37 -18.28 -14.06
CA VAL A 195 -0.47 -19.41 -13.13
C VAL A 195 -0.75 -20.71 -13.87
N ASN A 196 -0.17 -21.79 -13.37
CA ASN A 196 -0.57 -23.15 -13.68
C ASN A 196 -0.51 -24.01 -12.40
N SER A 197 -0.68 -25.33 -12.52
CA SER A 197 -0.75 -26.24 -11.38
C SER A 197 0.52 -26.33 -10.52
N LEU A 198 1.68 -25.93 -11.05
CA LEU A 198 2.98 -26.06 -10.38
C LEU A 198 3.78 -24.75 -10.33
N SER A 199 3.33 -23.70 -11.01
CA SER A 199 4.06 -22.44 -11.06
C SER A 199 3.16 -21.22 -11.06
N GLU A 200 3.67 -20.15 -10.45
CA GLU A 200 3.07 -18.82 -10.45
C GLU A 200 4.10 -17.79 -10.86
N VAL A 201 3.67 -16.78 -11.62
CA VAL A 201 4.47 -15.61 -11.98
C VAL A 201 3.74 -14.39 -11.46
N TRP A 202 4.43 -13.67 -10.57
CA TRP A 202 3.93 -12.46 -9.92
C TRP A 202 4.78 -11.27 -10.31
N GLU A 203 4.15 -10.17 -10.66
CA GLU A 203 4.82 -8.88 -10.78
C GLU A 203 4.84 -8.16 -9.44
N ILE A 204 5.99 -7.55 -9.13
CA ILE A 204 6.13 -6.64 -8.00
C ILE A 204 5.97 -5.23 -8.55
N ILE A 205 4.88 -4.58 -8.18
CA ILE A 205 4.59 -3.21 -8.58
C ILE A 205 4.87 -2.28 -7.41
N ASN A 206 5.53 -1.17 -7.70
CA ASN A 206 5.73 -0.06 -6.79
C ASN A 206 4.71 1.04 -7.09
N SER A 207 4.06 1.53 -6.05
CA SER A 207 3.19 2.70 -6.07
C SER A 207 3.91 3.85 -5.38
N ASP A 208 4.59 4.68 -6.19
CA ASP A 208 5.18 5.93 -5.73
C ASP A 208 4.31 7.13 -6.11
N TYR A 209 4.70 8.30 -5.62
CA TYR A 209 3.97 9.54 -5.91
C TYR A 209 3.87 9.85 -7.42
N ARG A 210 4.81 9.36 -8.25
CA ARG A 210 4.85 9.60 -9.70
C ARG A 210 3.97 8.64 -10.48
N GLY A 211 3.69 7.44 -9.95
CA GLY A 211 2.83 6.47 -10.59
C GLY A 211 3.12 5.03 -10.17
N LEU A 212 2.64 4.10 -11.02
CA LEU A 212 2.90 2.69 -10.88
C LEU A 212 4.13 2.29 -11.72
N ASP A 213 5.04 1.53 -11.14
CA ASP A 213 6.20 0.98 -11.85
C ASP A 213 6.40 -0.51 -11.52
N LYS A 214 6.66 -1.34 -12.54
CA LYS A 214 7.08 -2.73 -12.33
C LYS A 214 8.53 -2.72 -11.86
N ILE A 215 8.75 -3.01 -10.59
CA ILE A 215 10.10 -3.01 -9.98
C ILE A 215 10.68 -4.42 -9.83
N GLY A 216 9.87 -5.45 -10.02
CA GLY A 216 10.35 -6.82 -9.96
C GLY A 216 9.37 -7.87 -10.47
N GLU A 217 9.83 -9.11 -10.44
CA GLU A 217 9.08 -10.29 -10.82
C GLU A 217 9.51 -11.47 -9.95
N VAL A 218 8.55 -12.26 -9.50
CA VAL A 218 8.75 -13.48 -8.73
C VAL A 218 8.13 -14.63 -9.51
N THR A 219 8.96 -15.55 -10.00
CA THR A 219 8.51 -16.86 -10.46
C THR A 219 8.63 -17.83 -9.31
N VAL A 220 7.55 -18.55 -9.01
CA VAL A 220 7.50 -19.57 -7.96
C VAL A 220 7.20 -20.90 -8.59
N LEU A 221 8.03 -21.90 -8.26
CA LEU A 221 7.85 -23.28 -8.69
C LEU A 221 7.68 -24.17 -7.47
N ALA A 222 6.61 -24.96 -7.45
CA ALA A 222 6.47 -26.07 -6.53
C ALA A 222 7.34 -27.22 -7.02
N VAL A 223 8.30 -27.65 -6.20
CA VAL A 223 9.24 -28.73 -6.52
C VAL A 223 9.03 -29.91 -5.59
N ASP A 224 9.14 -31.12 -6.13
CA ASP A 224 9.19 -32.35 -5.32
C ASP A 224 10.65 -32.57 -4.90
N ILE A 225 10.91 -32.62 -3.60
CA ILE A 225 12.26 -32.76 -3.02
C ILE A 225 12.54 -34.22 -2.60
N GLY A 226 11.63 -35.15 -2.89
CA GLY A 226 11.72 -36.55 -2.48
C GLY A 226 10.91 -36.85 -1.21
N ASP A 227 10.67 -38.14 -0.95
CA ASP A 227 9.95 -38.65 0.24
C ASP A 227 8.58 -38.01 0.52
N SER A 228 7.88 -37.57 -0.54
CA SER A 228 6.58 -36.86 -0.47
C SER A 228 6.67 -35.45 0.11
N GLU A 229 7.87 -34.88 0.25
CA GLU A 229 8.06 -33.51 0.68
C GLU A 229 7.97 -32.54 -0.50
N LYS A 230 7.32 -31.39 -0.27
CA LYS A 230 7.23 -30.30 -1.24
C LYS A 230 8.17 -29.19 -0.82
N GLY A 231 8.96 -28.72 -1.77
CA GLY A 231 9.82 -27.55 -1.66
C GLY A 231 9.34 -26.45 -2.58
N LEU A 232 9.96 -25.28 -2.44
CA LEU A 232 9.71 -24.15 -3.33
C LEU A 232 11.02 -23.67 -3.94
N PHE A 233 10.96 -23.35 -5.23
CA PHE A 233 12.01 -22.64 -5.93
C PHE A 233 11.48 -21.26 -6.32
N LEU A 234 12.10 -20.20 -5.77
CA LEU A 234 11.80 -18.82 -6.09
C LEU A 234 12.88 -18.28 -7.03
N ASN A 235 12.46 -17.75 -8.17
CA ASN A 235 13.32 -16.93 -9.02
C ASN A 235 12.82 -15.49 -8.95
N ILE A 236 13.63 -14.62 -8.37
CA ILE A 236 13.27 -13.23 -8.07
C ILE A 236 14.16 -12.33 -8.92
N SER A 237 13.54 -11.49 -9.76
CA SER A 237 14.22 -10.45 -10.52
C SER A 237 13.80 -9.09 -9.99
N ILE A 238 14.74 -8.21 -9.63
CA ILE A 238 14.46 -6.88 -9.08
C ILE A 238 15.26 -5.81 -9.83
N LYS A 239 14.69 -4.61 -9.98
CA LYS A 239 15.36 -3.49 -10.65
C LYS A 239 16.60 -3.01 -9.89
N THR A 240 17.67 -2.74 -10.63
CA THR A 240 18.91 -2.10 -10.13
C THR A 240 18.70 -0.67 -9.63
N SER A 241 17.57 -0.04 -9.95
CA SER A 241 17.23 1.32 -9.51
C SER A 241 16.84 1.42 -8.04
N LEU A 242 16.55 0.29 -7.37
CA LEU A 242 16.30 0.26 -5.92
C LEU A 242 17.62 0.26 -5.15
N THR A 243 17.65 0.90 -3.99
CA THR A 243 18.81 0.82 -3.08
C THR A 243 18.98 -0.60 -2.54
N ASP A 244 20.21 -0.99 -2.15
CA ASP A 244 20.48 -2.32 -1.58
C ASP A 244 19.58 -2.62 -0.37
N LEU A 245 19.34 -1.62 0.48
CA LEU A 245 18.45 -1.74 1.63
C LEU A 245 16.98 -2.00 1.23
N GLU A 246 16.49 -1.33 0.18
CA GLU A 246 15.13 -1.57 -0.34
C GLU A 246 15.02 -2.97 -0.94
N GLN A 247 16.05 -3.42 -1.67
CA GLN A 247 16.10 -4.76 -2.25
C GLN A 247 16.10 -5.84 -1.17
N ASP A 248 16.94 -5.71 -0.15
CA ASP A 248 17.04 -6.67 0.95
C ASP A 248 15.72 -6.77 1.74
N ASN A 249 15.10 -5.63 2.05
CA ASN A 249 13.82 -5.59 2.75
C ASN A 249 12.69 -6.23 1.92
N LEU A 250 12.62 -5.92 0.63
CA LEU A 250 11.62 -6.49 -0.27
C LEU A 250 11.83 -8.00 -0.42
N LEU A 251 13.08 -8.45 -0.57
CA LEU A 251 13.43 -9.86 -0.68
C LEU A 251 13.03 -10.63 0.59
N ASP A 252 13.38 -10.14 1.78
CA ASP A 252 13.02 -10.80 3.04
C ASP A 252 11.50 -10.89 3.22
N GLN A 253 10.75 -9.85 2.84
CA GLN A 253 9.28 -9.88 2.88
C GLN A 253 8.69 -10.91 1.92
N ILE A 254 9.21 -11.03 0.69
CA ILE A 254 8.78 -12.02 -0.30
C ILE A 254 9.09 -13.44 0.18
N VAL A 255 10.32 -13.67 0.64
CA VAL A 255 10.78 -14.97 1.14
C VAL A 255 9.97 -15.39 2.37
N THR A 256 9.81 -14.49 3.33
CA THR A 256 9.02 -14.74 4.55
C THR A 256 7.57 -15.05 4.21
N ARG A 257 6.97 -14.33 3.25
CA ARG A 257 5.63 -14.61 2.77
C ARG A 257 5.51 -16.01 2.17
N ALA A 258 6.43 -16.41 1.29
CA ALA A 258 6.44 -17.75 0.69
C ALA A 258 6.49 -18.86 1.77
N VAL A 259 7.36 -18.68 2.77
CA VAL A 259 7.53 -19.61 3.90
C VAL A 259 6.25 -19.71 4.74
N VAL A 260 5.69 -18.57 5.16
CA VAL A 260 4.52 -18.52 6.03
C VAL A 260 3.27 -19.07 5.33
N MET A 261 3.05 -18.69 4.06
CA MET A 261 1.87 -19.11 3.28
C MET A 261 1.79 -20.62 3.05
N ASN A 262 2.95 -21.27 3.01
CA ASN A 262 3.10 -22.70 2.74
C ASN A 262 3.49 -23.51 3.97
N THR A 263 3.68 -22.88 5.14
CA THR A 263 4.15 -23.55 6.36
C THR A 263 5.42 -24.37 6.11
N LEU A 264 6.36 -23.77 5.37
CA LEU A 264 7.56 -24.43 4.86
C LEU A 264 8.77 -24.15 5.77
N ASP A 265 9.62 -25.13 5.99
CA ASP A 265 10.93 -24.88 6.61
C ASP A 265 11.86 -24.14 5.62
N ARG A 266 12.69 -23.21 6.12
CA ARG A 266 13.56 -22.37 5.26
C ARG A 266 14.56 -23.17 4.42
N ASP A 267 14.95 -24.36 4.86
CA ASP A 267 15.88 -25.26 4.14
C ASP A 267 15.23 -25.94 2.92
N LYS A 268 13.90 -25.94 2.83
CA LYS A 268 13.13 -26.43 1.68
C LYS A 268 12.83 -25.34 0.64
N LEU A 269 13.37 -24.14 0.85
CA LEU A 269 13.26 -23.00 -0.05
C LEU A 269 14.59 -22.77 -0.77
N THR A 270 14.57 -22.83 -2.10
CA THR A 270 15.67 -22.35 -2.93
C THR A 270 15.32 -20.99 -3.49
N VAL A 271 16.20 -20.01 -3.32
CA VAL A 271 16.02 -18.65 -3.84
C VAL A 271 17.14 -18.33 -4.83
N ASN A 272 16.76 -17.98 -6.04
CA ASN A 272 17.63 -17.37 -7.03
C ASN A 272 17.26 -15.88 -7.16
N LEU A 273 18.26 -15.02 -7.10
CA LEU A 273 18.10 -13.57 -7.20
C LEU A 273 18.85 -13.06 -8.43
N ALA A 274 18.18 -12.24 -9.23
CA ALA A 274 18.77 -11.50 -10.33
C ALA A 274 18.46 -10.01 -10.19
N GLN A 275 19.44 -9.17 -10.49
CA GLN A 275 19.25 -7.74 -10.67
C GLN A 275 19.11 -7.44 -12.17
N VAL A 276 18.13 -6.61 -12.53
CA VAL A 276 17.85 -6.25 -13.92
C VAL A 276 17.74 -4.75 -14.07
N ASP A 277 18.16 -4.19 -15.21
CA ASP A 277 18.04 -2.74 -15.43
C ASP A 277 16.60 -2.33 -15.81
N SER A 278 15.90 -3.17 -16.55
CA SER A 278 14.55 -2.86 -17.05
C SER A 278 13.77 -4.13 -17.39
N PHE A 279 12.45 -4.06 -17.24
CA PHE A 279 11.52 -5.07 -17.72
C PHE A 279 10.90 -4.61 -19.04
N PHE A 280 10.82 -5.50 -20.02
CA PHE A 280 10.18 -5.24 -21.30
C PHE A 280 9.09 -6.29 -21.52
N GLN A 281 7.93 -5.86 -22.00
CA GLN A 281 6.88 -6.75 -22.49
C GLN A 281 6.72 -6.53 -24.00
N TYR A 282 6.74 -7.63 -24.75
CA TYR A 282 6.37 -7.64 -26.17
C TYR A 282 5.04 -8.38 -26.28
N ASN A 283 4.06 -7.73 -26.89
CA ASN A 283 2.76 -8.32 -27.24
C ASN A 283 2.75 -8.73 -28.71
#